data_AF-A0A5C6EGU8-F1
#
_entry.id   AF-A0A5C6EGU8-F1
#
_cell.length_a   1.000
_cell.length_b   1.000
_cell.length_c   1.000
_cell.angle_alpha   90.00
_cell.angle_beta   90.00
_cell.angle_gamma   90.00
#
_symmetry.space_group_name_H-M   'P 1'
#
loop_
_entity.id
_entity.type
_entity.pdbx_description
1 polymer ?
#
loop_
_entity_poly.entity_id
_entity_poly.type
_entity_poly.pdbx_seq_one_letter_code
_entity_poly.pdbx_strand_id
1 'polypeptide(L)'
;MEDSGAPMPTLSDSSAELSLAAVPAPRLSIRHLMLWTFCCAVYWALIREVNARSSTQLHVGLFGSIMTGADCTGVITLISMRVRGRPPLLKHPGHWLLSIGVISTLTVTSVMHTISSSIALMNPLDTDSWEFVVLRVVLLIPSVTLAFACTRIRDRSWKLLFMAMVLVEVPGFLYFFGIDLPTSYYRPWLKLVLAFAMVGLSIVEIKNGPRRDWLHWTGITAYLVSCRYFILPLLAPSIQ
;
A
#
# COMPACT_ATOMS: atom_id res chain seq x y z
N MET A 1 -73.15 -3.57 -10.74
CA MET A 1 -72.35 -4.08 -9.62
C MET A 1 -71.00 -4.42 -10.21
N GLU A 2 -70.08 -3.46 -10.11
CA GLU A 2 -68.75 -3.53 -10.70
C GLU A 2 -67.88 -4.47 -9.86
N ASP A 3 -67.31 -5.46 -10.54
CA ASP A 3 -66.41 -6.45 -9.98
C ASP A 3 -65.02 -5.81 -9.88
N SER A 4 -64.62 -5.41 -8.67
CA SER A 4 -63.34 -4.74 -8.42
C SER A 4 -62.21 -5.77 -8.48
N GLY A 5 -61.61 -5.92 -9.66
CA GLY A 5 -60.37 -6.66 -9.84
C GLY A 5 -59.22 -6.01 -9.06
N ALA A 6 -58.87 -6.60 -7.91
CA ALA A 6 -57.65 -6.25 -7.21
C ALA A 6 -56.44 -6.71 -8.04
N PRO A 7 -55.43 -5.84 -8.29
CA PRO A 7 -54.23 -6.26 -8.99
C PRO A 7 -53.41 -7.21 -8.10
N MET A 8 -53.13 -8.40 -8.65
CA MET A 8 -52.23 -9.37 -8.04
C MET A 8 -50.83 -8.75 -7.88
N PRO A 9 -50.20 -8.77 -6.70
CA PRO A 9 -48.83 -8.33 -6.55
C PRO A 9 -47.91 -9.29 -7.31
N THR A 10 -47.23 -8.77 -8.33
CA THR A 10 -46.20 -9.45 -9.10
C THR A 10 -45.01 -9.79 -8.19
N LEU A 11 -44.98 -11.02 -7.68
CA LEU A 11 -43.88 -11.66 -6.96
C LEU A 11 -42.68 -11.98 -7.87
N SER A 12 -42.26 -11.05 -8.74
CA SER A 12 -41.25 -11.33 -9.79
C SER A 12 -40.01 -10.44 -9.76
N ASP A 13 -39.83 -9.58 -8.75
CA ASP A 13 -38.64 -8.71 -8.68
C ASP A 13 -37.64 -9.11 -7.58
N SER A 14 -37.98 -10.03 -6.68
CA SER A 14 -37.06 -10.40 -5.57
C SER A 14 -35.90 -11.31 -5.99
N SER A 15 -36.00 -11.98 -7.15
CA SER A 15 -34.95 -12.87 -7.65
C SER A 15 -33.89 -12.19 -8.50
N ALA A 16 -34.10 -10.93 -8.91
CA ALA A 16 -33.13 -10.17 -9.71
C ALA A 16 -32.00 -9.56 -8.86
N GLU A 17 -32.25 -9.26 -7.57
CA GLU A 17 -31.26 -8.65 -6.68
C GLU A 17 -30.28 -9.65 -6.04
N LEU A 18 -30.61 -10.95 -6.02
CA LEU A 18 -29.73 -12.01 -5.49
C LEU A 18 -28.72 -12.56 -6.49
N SER A 19 -28.83 -12.20 -7.79
CA SER A 19 -27.82 -12.53 -8.80
C SER A 19 -26.80 -11.39 -8.95
N LEU A 20 -26.30 -10.89 -7.82
CA LEU A 20 -24.97 -10.29 -7.76
C LEU A 20 -23.97 -11.43 -7.95
N ALA A 21 -23.89 -11.94 -9.19
CA ALA A 21 -22.94 -12.94 -9.61
C ALA A 21 -21.57 -12.51 -9.10
N ALA A 22 -21.12 -13.13 -8.01
CA ALA A 22 -19.86 -12.83 -7.38
C ALA A 22 -18.81 -13.05 -8.45
N VAL A 23 -18.31 -11.96 -9.04
CA VAL A 23 -17.28 -12.02 -10.08
C VAL A 23 -16.21 -12.94 -9.53
N PRO A 24 -15.96 -14.10 -10.15
CA PRO A 24 -15.14 -15.12 -9.54
C PRO A 24 -13.77 -14.51 -9.29
N ALA A 25 -13.39 -14.45 -8.01
CA ALA A 25 -12.08 -13.97 -7.61
C ALA A 25 -11.03 -14.75 -8.42
N PRO A 26 -10.03 -14.07 -9.02
CA PRO A 26 -9.03 -14.75 -9.84
C PRO A 26 -8.38 -15.86 -9.02
N ARG A 27 -8.42 -17.11 -9.51
CA ARG A 27 -7.78 -18.22 -8.81
C ARG A 27 -6.27 -18.00 -8.78
N LEU A 28 -5.68 -18.17 -7.59
CA LEU A 28 -4.24 -18.16 -7.42
C LEU A 28 -3.65 -19.31 -8.25
N SER A 29 -2.57 -19.04 -8.97
CA SER A 29 -1.96 -20.00 -9.89
C SER A 29 -0.45 -20.01 -9.69
N ILE A 30 0.20 -21.11 -10.10
CA ILE A 30 1.65 -21.26 -9.99
C ILE A 30 2.42 -20.12 -10.68
N ARG A 31 1.84 -19.51 -11.72
CA ARG A 31 2.43 -18.35 -12.40
C ARG A 31 2.56 -17.13 -11.48
N HIS A 32 1.61 -16.91 -10.58
CA HIS A 32 1.69 -15.82 -9.60
C HIS A 32 2.79 -16.09 -8.58
N LEU A 33 2.96 -17.35 -8.17
CA LEU A 33 4.05 -17.75 -7.27
C LEU A 33 5.41 -17.57 -7.96
N MET A 34 5.55 -17.99 -9.23
CA MET A 34 6.77 -17.79 -10.01
C MET A 34 7.09 -16.31 -10.23
N LEU A 35 6.08 -15.48 -10.50
CA LEU A 35 6.26 -14.03 -10.62
C LEU A 35 6.70 -13.42 -9.28
N TRP A 36 6.11 -13.87 -8.18
CA TRP A 36 6.48 -13.43 -6.84
C TRP A 36 7.91 -13.80 -6.48
N THR A 37 8.32 -15.05 -6.68
CA THR A 37 9.70 -15.47 -6.42
C THR A 37 10.68 -14.71 -7.31
N PHE A 38 10.33 -14.46 -8.57
CA PHE A 38 11.13 -13.63 -9.47
C PHE A 38 11.27 -12.19 -8.95
N CYS A 39 10.18 -11.52 -8.57
CA CYS A 39 10.24 -10.16 -8.03
C CYS A 39 11.03 -10.09 -6.72
N CYS A 40 10.87 -11.07 -5.82
CA CYS A 40 11.68 -11.20 -4.61
C CYS A 40 13.17 -11.32 -4.93
N ALA A 41 13.52 -12.19 -5.89
CA ALA A 41 14.91 -12.42 -6.29
C ALA A 41 15.55 -11.17 -6.90
N VAL A 42 14.83 -10.46 -7.79
CA VAL A 42 15.31 -9.22 -8.40
C VAL A 42 15.54 -8.14 -7.34
N TYR A 43 14.58 -7.91 -6.46
CA TYR A 43 14.74 -6.90 -5.41
C TYR A 43 15.85 -7.28 -4.43
N TRP A 44 15.96 -8.55 -4.07
CA TRP A 44 17.03 -9.05 -3.21
C TRP A 44 18.42 -8.85 -3.83
N ALA A 45 18.57 -9.12 -5.14
CA ALA A 45 19.81 -8.87 -5.85
C ALA A 45 20.20 -7.39 -5.81
N LEU A 46 19.23 -6.49 -6.06
CA LEU A 46 19.45 -5.04 -5.95
C LEU A 46 19.89 -4.62 -4.54
N ILE A 47 19.19 -5.09 -3.51
CA ILE A 47 19.52 -4.76 -2.12
C ILE A 47 20.89 -5.29 -1.71
N ARG A 48 21.28 -6.49 -2.18
CA ARG A 48 22.61 -7.04 -1.91
C ARG A 48 23.72 -6.20 -2.51
N GLU A 49 23.51 -5.67 -3.70
CA GLU A 49 24.48 -4.79 -4.36
C GLU A 49 24.64 -3.47 -3.57
N VAL A 50 23.53 -2.89 -3.12
CA VAL A 50 23.53 -1.61 -2.40
C VAL A 50 24.04 -1.74 -0.96
N ASN A 51 23.66 -2.80 -0.24
CA ASN A 51 23.91 -2.97 1.19
C ASN A 51 24.96 -4.05 1.49
N ALA A 52 25.90 -4.31 0.57
CA ALA A 52 26.92 -5.36 0.70
C ALA A 52 27.78 -5.28 1.98
N ARG A 53 27.72 -4.15 2.72
CA ARG A 53 28.61 -3.83 3.84
C ARG A 53 28.05 -4.14 5.24
N SER A 54 26.78 -4.52 5.41
CA SER A 54 26.18 -4.78 6.73
C SER A 54 25.30 -6.02 6.77
N SER A 55 25.63 -6.97 7.66
CA SER A 55 24.87 -8.21 7.87
C SER A 55 23.45 -7.97 8.40
N THR A 56 23.26 -6.96 9.25
CA THR A 56 21.93 -6.57 9.76
C THR A 56 21.06 -6.02 8.64
N GLN A 57 21.62 -5.19 7.76
CA GLN A 57 20.91 -4.66 6.59
C GLN A 57 20.52 -5.75 5.59
N LEU A 58 21.33 -6.81 5.46
CA LEU A 58 20.99 -7.97 4.64
C LEU A 58 19.77 -8.74 5.19
N HIS A 59 19.69 -8.98 6.50
CA HIS A 59 18.51 -9.66 7.07
C HIS A 59 17.23 -8.85 6.90
N VAL A 60 17.28 -7.55 7.20
CA VAL A 60 16.15 -6.62 6.97
C VAL A 60 15.78 -6.58 5.48
N GLY A 61 16.78 -6.58 4.60
CA GLY A 61 16.61 -6.60 3.15
C GLY A 61 15.93 -7.88 2.62
N LEU A 62 16.22 -9.04 3.21
CA LEU A 62 15.60 -10.32 2.84
C LEU A 62 14.10 -10.30 3.17
N PHE A 63 13.77 -9.83 4.37
CA PHE A 63 12.39 -9.66 4.79
C PHE A 63 11.66 -8.59 3.97
N GLY A 64 12.37 -7.54 3.54
CA GLY A 64 11.88 -6.52 2.63
C GLY A 64 11.59 -7.08 1.23
N SER A 65 12.44 -7.95 0.70
CA SER A 65 12.29 -8.50 -0.65
C SER A 65 11.04 -9.37 -0.81
N ILE A 66 10.69 -10.14 0.22
CA ILE A 66 9.45 -10.94 0.28
C ILE A 66 8.21 -10.04 0.10
N MET A 67 8.21 -8.91 0.81
CA MET A 67 7.12 -7.94 0.83
C MET A 67 7.04 -7.15 -0.47
N THR A 68 8.13 -6.52 -0.87
CA THR A 68 8.21 -5.76 -2.11
C THR A 68 7.90 -6.66 -3.31
N GLY A 69 8.31 -7.92 -3.27
CA GLY A 69 7.94 -8.91 -4.26
C GLY A 69 6.42 -9.11 -4.34
N ALA A 70 5.72 -9.12 -3.20
CA ALA A 70 4.26 -9.24 -3.16
C ALA A 70 3.57 -7.99 -3.74
N ASP A 71 4.05 -6.80 -3.41
CA ASP A 71 3.57 -5.53 -3.96
C ASP A 71 3.73 -5.49 -5.49
N CYS A 72 4.95 -5.77 -5.98
CA CYS A 72 5.26 -5.79 -7.41
C CYS A 72 4.42 -6.83 -8.16
N THR A 73 4.31 -8.05 -7.63
CA THR A 73 3.49 -9.12 -8.23
C THR A 73 2.03 -8.72 -8.28
N GLY A 74 1.52 -8.14 -7.20
CA GLY A 74 0.15 -7.64 -7.12
C GLY A 74 -0.13 -6.59 -8.18
N VAL A 75 0.73 -5.56 -8.28
CA VAL A 75 0.59 -4.49 -9.29
C VAL A 75 0.71 -5.01 -10.72
N ILE A 76 1.68 -5.87 -11.02
CA ILE A 76 1.83 -6.49 -12.35
C ILE A 76 0.57 -7.30 -12.71
N THR A 77 0.01 -8.03 -11.74
CA THR A 77 -1.23 -8.79 -11.93
C THR A 77 -2.41 -7.87 -12.21
N LEU A 78 -2.56 -6.77 -11.46
CA LEU A 78 -3.61 -5.77 -11.68
C LEU A 78 -3.51 -5.12 -13.06
N ILE A 79 -2.30 -4.73 -13.48
CA ILE A 79 -2.05 -4.18 -14.82
C ILE A 79 -2.40 -5.22 -15.90
N SER A 80 -1.94 -6.46 -15.73
CA SER A 80 -2.20 -7.55 -16.67
C SER A 80 -3.70 -7.85 -16.80
N MET A 81 -4.45 -7.81 -15.70
CA MET A 81 -5.90 -7.95 -15.70
C MET A 81 -6.54 -6.79 -16.50
N ARG A 82 -6.10 -5.55 -16.26
CA ARG A 82 -6.65 -4.39 -16.96
C ARG A 82 -6.40 -4.44 -18.47
N VAL A 83 -5.20 -4.81 -18.89
CA VAL A 83 -4.84 -4.97 -20.32
C VAL A 83 -5.71 -6.03 -20.99
N ARG A 84 -6.12 -7.07 -20.25
CA ARG A 84 -7.03 -8.12 -20.73
C ARG A 84 -8.52 -7.76 -20.64
N GLY A 85 -8.86 -6.48 -20.49
CA GLY A 85 -10.25 -6.01 -20.45
C GLY A 85 -11.03 -6.38 -19.18
N ARG A 86 -10.36 -6.84 -18.12
CA ARG A 86 -11.01 -7.17 -16.83
C ARG A 86 -11.36 -5.90 -16.03
N PRO A 87 -12.17 -6.01 -14.95
CA PRO A 87 -12.59 -4.89 -14.09
C PRO A 87 -11.47 -3.90 -13.70
N PRO A 88 -11.83 -2.68 -13.26
CA PRO A 88 -10.89 -1.58 -13.07
C PRO A 88 -9.73 -1.93 -12.12
N LEU A 89 -8.54 -1.45 -12.49
CA LEU A 89 -7.23 -1.77 -11.91
C LEU A 89 -7.17 -1.54 -10.38
N LEU A 90 -7.87 -0.51 -9.87
CA LEU A 90 -7.80 -0.09 -8.46
C LEU A 90 -9.20 -0.01 -7.82
N LYS A 91 -9.94 -1.11 -7.89
CA LYS A 91 -11.32 -1.18 -7.37
C LYS A 91 -11.38 -1.23 -5.83
N HIS A 92 -10.42 -1.89 -5.19
CA HIS A 92 -10.46 -2.21 -3.77
C HIS A 92 -9.34 -1.50 -2.98
N PRO A 93 -9.54 -1.19 -1.68
CA PRO A 93 -8.53 -0.52 -0.85
C PRO A 93 -7.17 -1.21 -0.88
N GLY A 94 -7.13 -2.55 -0.82
CA GLY A 94 -5.88 -3.30 -0.89
C GLY A 94 -5.14 -3.14 -2.22
N HIS A 95 -5.83 -2.90 -3.34
CA HIS A 95 -5.18 -2.63 -4.62
C HIS A 95 -4.42 -1.31 -4.60
N TRP A 96 -5.01 -0.29 -3.94
CA TRP A 96 -4.33 0.98 -3.73
C TRP A 96 -3.10 0.82 -2.84
N LEU A 97 -3.19 0.01 -1.77
CA LEU A 97 -2.04 -0.27 -0.89
C LEU A 97 -0.88 -0.92 -1.66
N LEU A 98 -1.16 -1.90 -2.53
CA LEU A 98 -0.14 -2.52 -3.40
C LEU A 98 0.54 -1.47 -4.30
N SER A 99 -0.24 -0.62 -4.97
CA SER A 99 0.29 0.42 -5.85
C SER A 99 1.13 1.45 -5.09
N ILE A 100 0.67 1.88 -3.91
CA ILE A 100 1.43 2.79 -3.05
C ILE A 100 2.72 2.13 -2.56
N GLY A 101 2.70 0.83 -2.24
CA GLY A 101 3.88 0.05 -1.85
C GLY A 101 4.94 0.02 -2.96
N VAL A 102 4.54 -0.28 -4.20
CA VAL A 102 5.45 -0.26 -5.36
C VAL A 102 5.98 1.15 -5.63
N ILE A 103 5.11 2.16 -5.65
CA ILE A 103 5.52 3.57 -5.86
C ILE A 103 6.51 4.01 -4.78
N SER A 104 6.22 3.69 -3.52
CA SER A 104 7.10 4.00 -2.38
C SER A 104 8.44 3.29 -2.54
N THR A 105 8.44 2.02 -2.93
CA THR A 105 9.69 1.27 -3.16
C THR A 105 10.50 1.89 -4.28
N LEU A 106 9.89 2.16 -5.44
CA LEU A 106 10.58 2.71 -6.60
C LEU A 106 11.12 4.11 -6.33
N THR A 107 10.36 4.94 -5.62
CA THR A 107 10.78 6.31 -5.28
C THR A 107 11.82 6.29 -4.18
N VAL A 108 11.55 5.69 -3.01
CA VAL A 108 12.43 5.70 -1.85
C VAL A 108 13.72 4.93 -2.11
N THR A 109 13.70 3.76 -2.76
CA THR A 109 14.93 2.99 -3.01
C THR A 109 15.85 3.73 -3.98
N SER A 110 15.30 4.27 -5.07
CA SER A 110 16.08 5.06 -6.04
C SER A 110 16.60 6.35 -5.42
N VAL A 111 15.78 7.03 -4.63
CA VAL A 111 16.15 8.23 -3.88
C VAL A 111 17.28 7.92 -2.89
N MET A 112 17.13 6.90 -2.04
CA MET A 112 18.16 6.55 -1.06
C MET A 112 19.47 6.13 -1.72
N HIS A 113 19.40 5.43 -2.86
CA HIS A 113 20.59 5.11 -3.66
C HIS A 113 21.28 6.40 -4.14
N THR A 114 20.53 7.30 -4.78
CA THR A 114 21.07 8.57 -5.28
C THR A 114 21.59 9.47 -4.15
N ILE A 115 20.89 9.56 -3.01
CA ILE A 115 21.37 10.29 -1.82
C ILE A 115 22.68 9.71 -1.32
N SER A 116 22.77 8.38 -1.17
CA SER A 116 23.97 7.74 -0.64
C SER A 116 25.18 7.96 -1.55
N SER A 117 24.98 8.00 -2.87
CA SER A 117 26.03 8.30 -3.84
C SER A 117 26.36 9.79 -3.95
N SER A 118 25.37 10.67 -3.84
CA SER A 118 25.52 12.11 -4.05
C SER A 118 25.97 12.86 -2.79
N ILE A 119 25.50 12.48 -1.59
CA ILE A 119 25.98 13.06 -0.31
C ILE A 119 27.46 12.72 -0.08
N ALA A 120 27.93 11.56 -0.54
CA ALA A 120 29.36 11.24 -0.51
C ALA A 120 30.22 12.18 -1.37
N LEU A 121 29.59 12.94 -2.28
CA LEU A 121 30.25 13.80 -3.27
C LEU A 121 29.89 15.30 -3.12
N MET A 122 28.90 15.66 -2.29
CA MET A 122 28.37 17.02 -2.21
C MET A 122 28.55 17.66 -0.84
N ASN A 123 28.75 18.97 -0.83
CA ASN A 123 28.88 19.77 0.39
C ASN A 123 27.52 19.78 1.12
N PRO A 124 27.40 19.22 2.34
CA PRO A 124 26.12 19.06 3.05
C PRO A 124 25.44 20.39 3.45
N LEU A 125 26.07 21.53 3.14
CA LEU A 125 25.61 22.87 3.49
C LEU A 125 24.82 23.57 2.37
N ASP A 126 24.77 23.02 1.16
CA ASP A 126 24.01 23.62 0.04
C ASP A 126 22.68 22.89 -0.19
N THR A 127 21.70 23.18 0.68
CA THR A 127 20.37 22.57 0.63
C THR A 127 19.50 23.04 -0.55
N ASP A 128 19.94 24.06 -1.27
CA ASP A 128 19.23 24.68 -2.39
C ASP A 128 19.70 24.16 -3.76
N SER A 129 20.64 23.21 -3.77
CA SER A 129 21.03 22.50 -4.97
C SER A 129 19.82 21.81 -5.62
N TRP A 130 19.75 21.85 -6.96
CA TRP A 130 18.60 21.35 -7.72
C TRP A 130 18.37 19.85 -7.48
N GLU A 131 19.41 19.09 -7.15
CA GLU A 131 19.34 17.68 -6.80
C GLU A 131 18.47 17.45 -5.56
N PHE A 132 18.61 18.29 -4.53
CA PHE A 132 17.75 18.23 -3.34
C PHE A 132 16.31 18.59 -3.67
N VAL A 133 16.07 19.55 -4.57
CA VAL A 133 14.70 19.90 -5.01
C VAL A 133 14.04 18.71 -5.71
N VAL A 134 14.72 18.08 -6.66
CA VAL A 134 14.21 16.88 -7.36
C VAL A 134 13.94 15.76 -6.36
N LEU A 135 14.84 15.55 -5.40
CA LEU A 135 14.70 14.55 -4.37
C LEU A 135 13.44 14.73 -3.50
N ARG A 136 13.22 15.98 -3.05
CA ARG A 136 12.04 16.34 -2.26
C ARG A 136 10.77 16.10 -3.06
N VAL A 137 10.73 16.49 -4.34
CA VAL A 137 9.59 16.25 -5.23
C VAL A 137 9.30 14.75 -5.40
N VAL A 138 10.33 13.92 -5.61
CA VAL A 138 10.15 12.47 -5.76
C VAL A 138 9.60 11.84 -4.48
N LEU A 139 10.03 12.30 -3.30
CA LEU A 139 9.53 11.83 -2.01
C LEU A 139 8.08 12.23 -1.72
N LEU A 140 7.51 13.21 -2.43
CA LEU A 140 6.09 13.58 -2.31
C LEU A 140 5.15 12.62 -3.04
N ILE A 141 5.65 11.86 -4.03
CA ILE A 141 4.83 11.00 -4.89
C ILE A 141 4.00 9.98 -4.08
N PRO A 142 4.55 9.26 -3.08
CA PRO A 142 3.75 8.35 -2.25
C PRO A 142 2.60 9.04 -1.52
N SER A 143 2.86 10.21 -0.91
CA SER A 143 1.86 10.97 -0.15
C SER A 143 0.73 11.49 -1.06
N VAL A 144 1.08 11.99 -2.24
CA VAL A 144 0.10 12.41 -3.26
C VAL A 144 -0.72 11.22 -3.75
N THR A 145 -0.08 10.07 -3.97
CA THR A 145 -0.77 8.85 -4.39
C THR A 145 -1.77 8.37 -3.33
N LEU A 146 -1.40 8.45 -2.05
CA LEU A 146 -2.27 8.11 -0.92
C LEU A 146 -3.46 9.07 -0.82
N ALA A 147 -3.23 10.38 -0.94
CA ALA A 147 -4.28 11.39 -0.98
C ALA A 147 -5.24 11.15 -2.15
N PHE A 148 -4.70 10.85 -3.33
CA PHE A 148 -5.49 10.50 -4.50
C PHE A 148 -6.32 9.22 -4.26
N ALA A 149 -5.74 8.17 -3.67
CA ALA A 149 -6.44 6.94 -3.32
C ALA A 149 -7.64 7.21 -2.39
N CYS A 150 -7.46 8.07 -1.39
CA CYS A 150 -8.52 8.48 -0.47
C CYS A 150 -9.75 9.08 -1.21
N THR A 151 -9.52 9.89 -2.25
CA THR A 151 -10.62 10.46 -3.05
C THR A 151 -11.38 9.41 -3.86
N ARG A 152 -10.73 8.29 -4.20
CA ARG A 152 -11.28 7.23 -5.07
C ARG A 152 -11.99 6.12 -4.31
N ILE A 153 -11.67 5.91 -3.03
CA ILE A 153 -12.34 4.91 -2.19
C ILE A 153 -13.79 5.36 -1.90
N ARG A 154 -14.75 4.46 -2.13
CA ARG A 154 -16.18 4.74 -1.87
C ARG A 154 -16.64 4.32 -0.48
N ASP A 155 -16.04 3.26 0.05
CA ASP A 155 -16.33 2.76 1.39
C ASP A 155 -15.92 3.77 2.45
N ARG A 156 -16.85 4.15 3.34
CA ARG A 156 -16.62 5.21 4.33
C ARG A 156 -15.54 4.82 5.34
N SER A 157 -15.53 3.57 5.80
CA SER A 157 -14.60 3.07 6.81
C SER A 157 -13.18 3.04 6.26
N TRP A 158 -13.02 2.52 5.04
CA TRP A 158 -11.72 2.54 4.36
C TRP A 158 -11.28 3.96 3.98
N LYS A 159 -12.21 4.83 3.59
CA LYS A 159 -11.89 6.24 3.32
C LYS A 159 -11.36 6.95 4.56
N LEU A 160 -12.00 6.78 5.73
CA LEU A 160 -11.52 7.35 6.99
C LEU A 160 -10.12 6.85 7.34
N LEU A 161 -9.86 5.55 7.16
CA LEU A 161 -8.52 4.98 7.37
C LEU A 161 -7.48 5.63 6.44
N PHE A 162 -7.79 5.78 5.15
CA PHE A 162 -6.90 6.43 4.19
C PHE A 162 -6.69 7.92 4.50
N MET A 163 -7.73 8.65 4.93
CA MET A 163 -7.56 10.04 5.41
C MET A 163 -6.59 10.09 6.58
N ALA A 164 -6.73 9.19 7.56
CA ALA A 164 -5.84 9.13 8.70
C ALA A 164 -4.40 8.79 8.30
N MET A 165 -4.20 7.90 7.32
CA MET A 165 -2.86 7.65 6.76
C MET A 165 -2.26 8.89 6.10
N VAL A 166 -3.06 9.67 5.35
CA VAL A 166 -2.59 10.93 4.74
C VAL A 166 -2.13 11.90 5.83
N LEU A 167 -2.91 12.04 6.90
CA LEU A 167 -2.56 12.92 8.04
C LEU A 167 -1.23 12.52 8.69
N VAL A 168 -0.91 11.23 8.77
CA VAL A 168 0.37 10.75 9.32
C VAL A 168 1.57 11.13 8.43
N GLU A 169 1.35 11.36 7.13
CA GLU A 169 2.40 11.81 6.22
C GLU A 169 2.54 13.34 6.15
N VAL A 170 1.59 14.12 6.69
CA VAL A 170 1.62 15.59 6.72
C VAL A 170 2.88 16.15 7.42
N PRO A 171 3.35 15.61 8.56
CA PRO A 171 4.58 16.12 9.16
C PRO A 171 5.81 15.95 8.26
N GLY A 172 5.87 14.86 7.49
CA GLY A 172 6.90 14.66 6.47
C GLY A 172 6.77 15.67 5.33
N PHE A 173 5.53 15.97 4.92
CA PHE A 173 5.24 17.02 3.95
C PHE A 173 5.73 18.40 4.43
N LEU A 174 5.42 18.77 5.68
CA LEU A 174 5.78 20.06 6.27
C LEU A 174 7.30 20.21 6.47
N TYR A 175 7.99 19.12 6.83
CA TYR A 175 9.45 19.09 6.86
C TYR A 175 10.08 19.50 5.52
N PHE A 176 9.46 19.12 4.38
CA PHE A 176 9.94 19.54 3.06
C PHE A 176 9.88 21.06 2.82
N PHE A 177 9.02 21.78 3.54
CA PHE A 177 8.91 23.25 3.51
C PHE A 177 9.74 23.94 4.61
N GLY A 178 10.62 23.21 5.29
CA GLY A 178 11.46 23.75 6.36
C GLY A 178 10.74 23.95 7.69
N ILE A 179 9.56 23.33 7.86
CA ILE A 179 8.82 23.35 9.13
C ILE A 179 9.20 22.10 9.91
N ASP A 180 10.12 22.25 10.86
CA ASP A 180 10.54 21.17 11.75
C ASP A 180 9.46 20.87 12.78
N LEU A 181 8.91 19.66 12.69
CA LEU A 181 8.02 19.09 13.71
C LEU A 181 8.78 17.98 14.45
N PRO A 182 8.52 17.76 15.75
CA PRO A 182 9.08 16.62 16.50
C PRO A 182 8.45 15.31 15.98
N THR A 183 8.95 14.80 14.85
CA THR A 183 8.34 13.70 14.09
C THR A 183 8.82 12.31 14.53
N SER A 184 9.99 12.23 15.19
CA SER A 184 10.64 10.96 15.53
C SER A 184 9.87 10.13 16.55
N TYR A 185 9.15 10.75 17.49
CA TYR A 185 8.46 10.05 18.57
C TYR A 185 7.00 9.67 18.23
N TYR A 186 6.26 10.53 17.53
CA TYR A 186 4.82 10.32 17.31
C TYR A 186 4.49 9.44 16.10
N ARG A 187 5.35 9.45 15.07
CA ARG A 187 5.09 8.73 13.81
C ARG A 187 4.98 7.20 13.98
N PRO A 188 5.81 6.53 14.80
CA PRO A 188 5.69 5.08 15.03
C PRO A 188 4.36 4.69 15.70
N TRP A 189 3.93 5.44 16.71
CA TRP A 189 2.68 5.18 17.45
C TRP A 189 1.45 5.35 16.55
N LEU A 190 1.39 6.41 15.75
CA LEU A 190 0.29 6.62 14.82
C LEU A 190 0.20 5.50 13.77
N LYS A 191 1.34 5.01 13.25
CA LYS A 191 1.37 3.86 12.34
C LYS A 191 0.88 2.57 13.00
N LEU A 192 1.21 2.36 14.28
CA LEU A 192 0.72 1.21 15.05
C LEU A 192 -0.80 1.29 15.27
N VAL A 193 -1.35 2.46 15.63
CA VAL A 193 -2.81 2.68 15.73
C VAL A 193 -3.50 2.41 14.39
N LEU A 194 -2.93 2.91 13.29
CA LEU A 194 -3.45 2.65 11.94
C LEU A 194 -3.40 1.15 11.57
N ALA A 195 -2.34 0.44 11.96
CA ALA A 195 -2.23 -1.00 11.73
C ALA A 195 -3.33 -1.76 12.49
N PHE A 196 -3.57 -1.44 13.76
CA PHE A 196 -4.67 -2.05 14.53
C PHE A 196 -6.05 -1.71 13.94
N ALA A 197 -6.27 -0.46 13.52
CA ALA A 197 -7.51 -0.06 12.86
C ALA A 197 -7.72 -0.85 11.56
N MET A 198 -6.67 -1.06 10.76
CA MET A 198 -6.73 -1.86 9.54
C MET A 198 -7.06 -3.34 9.83
N VAL A 199 -6.46 -3.93 10.86
CA VAL A 199 -6.80 -5.31 11.30
C VAL A 199 -8.28 -5.38 11.70
N GLY A 200 -8.76 -4.43 12.51
CA GLY A 200 -10.17 -4.37 12.94
C GLY A 200 -11.13 -4.27 11.75
N LEU A 201 -10.84 -3.36 10.81
CA LEU A 201 -11.63 -3.22 9.58
C LEU A 201 -11.60 -4.48 8.71
N SER A 202 -10.44 -5.16 8.63
CA SER A 202 -10.29 -6.41 7.90
C SER A 202 -11.16 -7.52 8.50
N ILE A 203 -11.19 -7.65 9.84
CA ILE A 203 -12.05 -8.64 10.53
C ILE A 203 -13.53 -8.35 10.26
N VAL A 204 -13.95 -7.08 10.35
CA VAL A 204 -15.33 -6.67 10.05
C VAL A 204 -15.68 -6.97 8.59
N GLU A 205 -14.76 -6.71 7.66
CA GLU A 205 -14.96 -6.98 6.23
C GLU A 205 -15.01 -8.49 5.92
N ILE A 206 -14.22 -9.33 6.60
CA ILE A 206 -14.32 -10.79 6.47
C ILE A 206 -15.66 -11.30 6.99
N LYS A 207 -16.16 -10.72 8.10
CA LYS A 207 -17.40 -11.17 8.75
C LYS A 207 -18.66 -10.72 8.00
N ASN A 208 -18.68 -9.47 7.54
CA ASN A 208 -19.89 -8.80 7.05
C ASN A 208 -19.81 -8.39 5.56
N GLY A 209 -18.64 -8.49 4.94
CA GLY A 209 -18.37 -7.88 3.64
C GLY A 209 -18.54 -8.82 2.45
N PRO A 210 -18.61 -8.25 1.23
CA PRO A 210 -18.55 -9.02 0.00
C PRO A 210 -17.21 -9.75 -0.12
N ARG A 211 -17.21 -10.94 -0.74
CA ARG A 211 -15.96 -11.68 -1.04
C ARG A 211 -15.03 -10.82 -1.90
N ARG A 212 -14.03 -10.20 -1.27
CA ARG A 212 -12.93 -9.50 -1.95
C ARG A 212 -11.98 -10.51 -2.57
N ASP A 213 -11.27 -10.10 -3.61
CA ASP A 213 -10.25 -10.93 -4.24
C ASP A 213 -9.01 -11.07 -3.35
N TRP A 214 -8.16 -12.05 -3.67
CA TRP A 214 -6.93 -12.28 -2.92
C TRP A 214 -5.96 -11.09 -3.02
N LEU A 215 -6.02 -10.30 -4.11
CA LEU A 215 -5.17 -9.11 -4.30
C LEU A 215 -5.46 -8.03 -3.25
N HIS A 216 -6.72 -7.80 -2.90
CA HIS A 216 -7.08 -6.91 -1.79
C HIS A 216 -6.42 -7.36 -0.48
N TRP A 217 -6.53 -8.64 -0.14
CA TRP A 217 -5.96 -9.19 1.10
C TRP A 217 -4.43 -9.19 1.09
N THR A 218 -3.80 -9.44 -0.06
CA THR A 218 -2.34 -9.32 -0.22
C THR A 218 -1.89 -7.89 0.05
N GLY A 219 -2.59 -6.89 -0.48
CA GLY A 219 -2.25 -5.48 -0.24
C GLY A 219 -2.37 -5.05 1.21
N ILE A 220 -3.43 -5.47 1.89
CA ILE A 220 -3.60 -5.24 3.34
C ILE A 220 -2.47 -5.90 4.12
N THR A 221 -2.19 -7.17 3.84
CA THR A 221 -1.16 -7.94 4.55
C THR A 221 0.22 -7.36 4.32
N ALA A 222 0.57 -7.03 3.07
CA ALA A 222 1.83 -6.38 2.74
C ALA A 222 1.98 -5.04 3.47
N TYR A 223 0.93 -4.21 3.53
CA TYR A 223 0.97 -2.97 4.28
C TYR A 223 1.18 -3.20 5.79
N LEU A 224 0.42 -4.11 6.41
CA LEU A 224 0.54 -4.43 7.84
C LEU A 224 1.94 -4.93 8.20
N VAL A 225 2.50 -5.83 7.38
CA VAL A 225 3.85 -6.32 7.59
C VAL A 225 4.87 -5.18 7.41
N SER A 226 4.58 -4.16 6.59
CA SER A 226 5.49 -3.01 6.38
C SER A 226 5.54 -2.14 7.64
N CYS A 227 4.44 -2.07 8.38
CA CYS A 227 4.38 -1.38 9.66
C CYS A 227 5.33 -2.00 10.69
N ARG A 228 5.73 -3.28 10.57
CA ARG A 228 6.67 -3.93 11.50
C ARG A 228 8.01 -3.20 11.60
N TYR A 229 8.46 -2.58 10.51
CA TYR A 229 9.73 -1.83 10.50
C TYR A 229 9.69 -0.59 11.41
N PHE A 230 8.49 -0.11 11.73
CA PHE A 230 8.26 0.98 12.68
C PHE A 230 8.00 0.47 14.11
N ILE A 231 7.56 -0.79 14.27
CA ILE A 231 7.18 -1.39 15.55
C ILE A 231 8.37 -2.09 16.22
N LEU A 232 9.23 -2.77 15.44
CA LEU A 232 10.41 -3.47 15.98
C LEU A 232 11.36 -2.55 16.77
N PRO A 233 11.65 -1.30 16.32
CA PRO A 233 12.48 -0.38 17.11
C PRO A 233 11.83 0.07 18.42
N LEU A 234 10.49 0.12 18.49
CA LEU A 234 9.75 0.46 19.72
C LEU A 234 9.75 -0.69 20.74
N LEU A 235 9.78 -1.94 20.25
CA LEU A 235 9.75 -3.15 21.08
C LEU A 235 11.16 -3.64 21.48
N ALA A 236 12.21 -3.14 20.82
CA ALA A 236 13.60 -3.41 21.14
C ALA A 236 14.32 -2.13 21.63
N PRO A 237 13.91 -1.51 22.75
CA PRO A 237 14.52 -0.26 23.21
C PRO A 237 15.96 -0.39 23.75
N SER A 238 16.60 -1.56 23.70
CA SER A 238 17.88 -1.78 24.37
C SER A 238 18.72 -2.91 23.75
N ILE A 239 19.41 -2.61 22.67
CA ILE A 239 20.75 -3.19 22.38
C ILE A 239 21.60 -2.04 21.83
N GLN A 240 22.08 -1.19 22.73
CA GLN A 240 23.26 -0.35 22.53
C GLN A 240 24.37 -0.90 23.42
#